data_AF-A0A955MY82-F1
#
_entry.id   AF-A0A955MY82-F1
#
_cell.length_a   1.000
_cell.length_b   1.000
_cell.length_c   1.000
_cell.angle_alpha   90.00
_cell.angle_beta   90.00
_cell.angle_gamma   90.00
#
_symmetry.space_group_name_H-M   'P 1'
#
loop_
_entity.id
_entity.type
_entity.pdbx_description
1 polymer ?
#
loop_
_entity_poly.entity_id
_entity_poly.type
_entity_poly.pdbx_seq_one_letter_code
_entity_poly.pdbx_strand_id
1 'polypeptide(L)'
;QNGGGILFVPGAVSHVLDCEIIGNKAHSGGGVYGDSASLTFRRCTFSDNTATSYGGAIAHSYSNIHFLDCLFENNSSEYGGGISSKFSTELIARCVLRGNHSGFRGGAIEFLRSDTTLAQCLFTDNYSNQGGAVYLDTTTAYYPLKLFIVNCTFFLNAGILEAGAIYSKGENYPYVRNCIIWNNPPRETKITTTRYLVEEIVQYSTIKGGLTGTGNTDANPWFVDPINRDLRLRPDSPCIDAGDPGSSNLLPISALAFGDHEGRVRIWDGDNDGVAVADRGAFESGSPPFVGDLNSDAAVNSLDLFVAQGQWDKTTGAAPLLGDQNGDNRFDAVDLQILKHAWGSEYKN
;
A
#
# COMPACT_ATOMS: atom_id res chain seq x y z
N GLN A 1 -14.63 -9.86 -23.33
CA GLN A 1 -14.72 -10.93 -22.30
C GLN A 1 -14.05 -10.39 -21.04
N ASN A 2 -14.52 -10.74 -19.85
CA ASN A 2 -13.98 -10.24 -18.56
C ASN A 2 -13.05 -11.29 -17.95
N GLY A 3 -12.05 -10.85 -17.17
CA GLY A 3 -11.12 -11.74 -16.48
C GLY A 3 -10.18 -12.45 -17.45
N GLY A 4 -9.16 -11.76 -17.95
CA GLY A 4 -8.28 -12.30 -19.00
C GLY A 4 -7.41 -13.47 -18.52
N GLY A 5 -7.08 -13.52 -17.22
CA GLY A 5 -6.42 -14.66 -16.58
C GLY A 5 -7.37 -15.44 -15.68
N ILE A 6 -7.95 -14.78 -14.65
CA ILE A 6 -8.82 -15.41 -13.67
C ILE A 6 -10.19 -14.74 -13.65
N LEU A 7 -11.24 -15.56 -13.65
CA LEU A 7 -12.62 -15.14 -13.44
C LEU A 7 -13.15 -15.79 -12.16
N PHE A 8 -13.45 -14.98 -11.15
CA PHE A 8 -14.14 -15.44 -9.95
C PHE A 8 -15.65 -15.27 -10.08
N VAL A 9 -16.37 -16.33 -9.71
CA VAL A 9 -17.84 -16.35 -9.73
C VAL A 9 -18.43 -15.74 -8.46
N PRO A 10 -19.68 -15.24 -8.50
CA PRO A 10 -20.37 -14.74 -7.31
C PRO A 10 -20.36 -15.74 -6.15
N GLY A 11 -20.03 -15.25 -4.96
CA GLY A 11 -19.89 -16.04 -3.73
C GLY A 11 -18.56 -16.77 -3.59
N ALA A 12 -17.62 -16.62 -4.53
CA ALA A 12 -16.30 -17.22 -4.41
C ALA A 12 -15.58 -16.70 -3.16
N VAL A 13 -15.01 -17.63 -2.39
CA VAL A 13 -14.08 -17.35 -1.30
C VAL A 13 -12.76 -18.03 -1.63
N SER A 14 -11.68 -17.27 -1.77
CA SER A 14 -10.38 -17.85 -2.17
C SER A 14 -9.20 -17.06 -1.64
N HIS A 15 -8.11 -17.79 -1.40
CA HIS A 15 -6.79 -17.24 -1.08
C HIS A 15 -5.85 -17.56 -2.24
N VAL A 16 -5.28 -16.52 -2.83
CA VAL A 16 -4.31 -16.62 -3.92
C VAL A 16 -2.97 -16.18 -3.35
N LEU A 17 -2.00 -17.09 -3.37
CA LEU A 17 -0.70 -16.92 -2.74
C LEU A 17 0.38 -17.15 -3.78
N ASP A 18 1.39 -16.29 -3.81
CA ASP A 18 2.63 -16.52 -4.58
C ASP A 18 2.37 -16.77 -6.09
N CYS A 19 1.41 -16.04 -6.65
CA CYS A 19 1.00 -16.19 -8.05
C CYS A 19 1.44 -15.01 -8.92
N GLU A 20 1.73 -15.32 -10.18
CA GLU A 20 2.04 -14.35 -11.22
C GLU A 20 0.91 -14.31 -12.26
N ILE A 21 0.28 -13.14 -12.42
CA ILE A 21 -0.79 -12.89 -13.39
C ILE A 21 -0.25 -11.85 -14.37
N ILE A 22 0.25 -12.31 -15.51
CA ILE A 22 1.08 -11.48 -16.41
C ILE A 22 0.52 -11.44 -17.83
N GLY A 23 0.49 -10.26 -18.45
CA GLY A 23 0.27 -10.10 -19.89
C GLY A 23 -1.15 -10.41 -20.39
N ASN A 24 -2.13 -10.45 -19.48
CA ASN A 24 -3.51 -10.83 -19.83
C ASN A 24 -4.30 -9.64 -20.38
N LYS A 25 -5.31 -9.93 -21.22
CA LYS A 25 -6.13 -8.91 -21.87
C LYS A 25 -7.62 -9.19 -21.76
N ALA A 26 -8.39 -8.20 -21.34
CA ALA A 26 -9.84 -8.33 -21.18
C ALA A 26 -10.60 -7.02 -21.49
N HIS A 27 -11.93 -7.08 -21.44
CA HIS A 27 -12.74 -5.87 -21.41
C HIS A 27 -12.68 -5.18 -20.04
N SER A 28 -12.86 -5.98 -18.98
CA SER A 28 -12.69 -5.58 -17.59
C SER A 28 -11.89 -6.65 -16.85
N GLY A 29 -10.98 -6.23 -15.97
CA GLY A 29 -10.12 -7.13 -15.22
C GLY A 29 -9.16 -7.85 -16.13
N GLY A 30 -8.16 -7.14 -16.66
CA GLY A 30 -7.21 -7.69 -17.62
C GLY A 30 -6.57 -8.96 -17.10
N GLY A 31 -6.12 -8.96 -15.84
CA GLY A 31 -5.70 -10.16 -15.12
C GLY A 31 -6.86 -10.88 -14.44
N VAL A 32 -7.58 -10.21 -13.55
CA VAL A 32 -8.61 -10.80 -12.69
C VAL A 32 -9.91 -10.02 -12.74
N TYR A 33 -11.03 -10.74 -12.85
CA TYR A 33 -12.36 -10.17 -12.64
C TYR A 33 -13.11 -10.90 -11.53
N GLY A 34 -13.77 -10.14 -10.65
CA GLY A 34 -14.64 -10.69 -9.60
C GLY A 34 -15.88 -9.84 -9.36
N ASP A 35 -17.02 -10.47 -9.12
CA ASP A 35 -18.24 -9.78 -8.70
C ASP A 35 -18.86 -10.55 -7.54
N SER A 36 -19.24 -9.84 -6.47
CA SER A 36 -19.76 -10.46 -5.24
C SER A 36 -18.84 -11.56 -4.66
N ALA A 37 -17.53 -11.34 -4.64
CA ALA A 37 -16.53 -12.31 -4.20
C ALA A 37 -15.78 -11.85 -2.94
N SER A 38 -15.19 -12.78 -2.20
CA SER A 38 -14.33 -12.50 -1.04
C SER A 38 -12.96 -13.12 -1.25
N LEU A 39 -11.96 -12.30 -1.57
CA LEU A 39 -10.65 -12.79 -2.04
C LEU A 39 -9.51 -12.20 -1.23
N THR A 40 -8.45 -12.97 -1.05
CA THR A 40 -7.19 -12.46 -0.50
C THR A 40 -6.06 -12.84 -1.43
N PHE A 41 -5.31 -11.85 -1.88
CA PHE A 41 -4.07 -12.00 -2.62
C PHE A 41 -2.91 -11.68 -1.68
N ARG A 42 -1.93 -12.58 -1.61
CA ARG A 42 -0.72 -12.35 -0.84
C ARG A 42 0.51 -12.71 -1.68
N ARG A 43 1.51 -11.83 -1.68
CA ARG A 43 2.77 -12.02 -2.44
C ARG A 43 2.52 -12.37 -3.91
N CYS A 44 1.51 -11.73 -4.51
CA CYS A 44 1.16 -11.93 -5.90
C CYS A 44 1.69 -10.78 -6.75
N THR A 45 2.02 -11.09 -8.00
CA THR A 45 2.46 -10.12 -9.00
C THR A 45 1.43 -10.03 -10.12
N PHE A 46 0.99 -8.81 -10.39
CA PHE A 46 0.15 -8.46 -11.53
C PHE A 46 0.92 -7.52 -12.43
N SER A 47 1.39 -8.02 -13.59
CA SER A 47 2.18 -7.20 -14.50
C SER A 47 1.71 -7.24 -15.95
N ASP A 48 1.83 -6.10 -16.63
CA ASP A 48 1.56 -5.95 -18.06
C ASP A 48 0.14 -6.40 -18.49
N ASN A 49 -0.83 -6.38 -17.56
CA ASN A 49 -2.21 -6.73 -17.88
C ASN A 49 -2.95 -5.51 -18.41
N THR A 50 -3.82 -5.73 -19.40
CA THR A 50 -4.56 -4.66 -20.07
C THR A 50 -6.06 -4.93 -20.07
N ALA A 51 -6.86 -3.97 -19.65
CA ALA A 51 -8.31 -3.96 -19.85
C ALA A 51 -8.71 -2.80 -20.75
N THR A 52 -9.74 -2.96 -21.57
CA THR A 52 -10.24 -1.83 -22.37
C THR A 52 -11.06 -0.83 -21.56
N SER A 53 -11.60 -1.24 -20.41
CA SER A 53 -12.53 -0.45 -19.61
C SER A 53 -12.06 -0.32 -18.16
N TYR A 54 -12.29 -1.33 -17.33
CA TYR A 54 -12.01 -1.26 -15.89
C TYR A 54 -10.88 -2.19 -15.49
N GLY A 55 -9.94 -1.72 -14.67
CA GLY A 55 -8.98 -2.54 -13.95
C GLY A 55 -8.01 -3.30 -14.88
N GLY A 56 -6.86 -2.71 -15.18
CA GLY A 56 -5.88 -3.37 -16.06
C GLY A 56 -5.39 -4.69 -15.46
N ALA A 57 -5.06 -4.69 -14.17
CA ALA A 57 -4.84 -5.92 -13.41
C ALA A 57 -6.18 -6.51 -12.94
N ILE A 58 -6.95 -5.76 -12.16
CA ILE A 58 -8.10 -6.30 -11.43
C ILE A 58 -9.30 -5.36 -11.54
N ALA A 59 -10.45 -5.91 -11.89
CA ALA A 59 -11.72 -5.22 -11.78
C ALA A 59 -12.70 -6.01 -10.93
N HIS A 60 -13.31 -5.34 -9.96
CA HIS A 60 -14.32 -5.99 -9.12
C HIS A 60 -15.43 -5.08 -8.61
N SER A 61 -16.55 -5.71 -8.28
CA SER A 61 -17.73 -5.06 -7.70
C SER A 61 -18.36 -5.87 -6.58
N TYR A 62 -18.99 -5.17 -5.62
CA TYR A 62 -19.72 -5.78 -4.50
C TYR A 62 -18.91 -6.84 -3.74
N SER A 63 -17.59 -6.69 -3.69
CA SER A 63 -16.65 -7.71 -3.22
C SER A 63 -15.90 -7.25 -1.96
N ASN A 64 -15.31 -8.21 -1.26
CA ASN A 64 -14.36 -7.96 -0.18
C ASN A 64 -12.99 -8.51 -0.59
N ILE A 65 -12.11 -7.65 -1.10
CA ILE A 65 -10.82 -8.09 -1.64
C ILE A 65 -9.65 -7.47 -0.88
N HIS A 66 -8.74 -8.32 -0.42
CA HIS A 66 -7.54 -7.89 0.30
C HIS A 66 -6.28 -8.21 -0.50
N PHE A 67 -5.32 -7.29 -0.48
CA PHE A 67 -4.02 -7.38 -1.13
C PHE A 67 -2.94 -7.12 -0.10
N LEU A 68 -2.06 -8.09 0.09
CA LEU A 68 -0.97 -8.05 1.05
C LEU A 68 0.34 -8.36 0.34
N ASP A 69 1.34 -7.51 0.49
CA ASP A 69 2.68 -7.77 -0.06
C ASP A 69 2.67 -8.00 -1.59
N CYS A 70 1.76 -7.35 -2.32
CA CYS A 70 1.57 -7.56 -3.76
C CYS A 70 2.24 -6.49 -4.62
N LEU A 71 2.60 -6.86 -5.84
CA LEU A 71 3.11 -5.96 -6.87
C LEU A 71 2.08 -5.78 -7.99
N PHE A 72 1.77 -4.53 -8.32
CA PHE A 72 1.01 -4.13 -9.50
C PHE A 72 1.90 -3.27 -10.39
N GLU A 73 2.33 -3.81 -11.52
CA GLU A 73 3.30 -3.17 -12.40
C GLU A 73 2.80 -3.04 -13.84
N ASN A 74 2.90 -1.83 -14.42
CA ASN A 74 2.68 -1.59 -15.85
C ASN A 74 1.31 -2.09 -16.36
N ASN A 75 0.29 -2.11 -15.50
CA ASN A 75 -1.06 -2.49 -15.92
C ASN A 75 -1.79 -1.27 -16.50
N SER A 76 -2.66 -1.51 -17.48
CA SER A 76 -3.32 -0.43 -18.21
C SER A 76 -4.83 -0.64 -18.38
N SER A 77 -5.60 0.44 -18.20
CA SER A 77 -7.05 0.45 -18.50
C SER A 77 -7.59 1.85 -18.82
N GLU A 78 -8.91 2.01 -18.99
CA GLU A 78 -9.53 3.34 -19.04
C GLU A 78 -9.78 3.89 -17.61
N TYR A 79 -10.15 3.02 -16.68
CA TYR A 79 -10.46 3.32 -15.28
C TYR A 79 -9.71 2.36 -14.34
N GLY A 80 -8.83 2.90 -13.49
CA GLY A 80 -8.00 2.11 -12.58
C GLY A 80 -6.97 1.27 -13.33
N GLY A 81 -5.79 1.83 -13.60
CA GLY A 81 -4.80 1.15 -14.45
C GLY A 81 -4.34 -0.19 -13.87
N GLY A 82 -4.13 -0.25 -12.56
CA GLY A 82 -4.02 -1.50 -11.80
C GLY A 82 -5.39 -2.02 -11.40
N ILE A 83 -6.04 -1.34 -10.46
CA ILE A 83 -7.24 -1.83 -9.78
C ILE A 83 -8.42 -0.89 -10.03
N SER A 84 -9.57 -1.47 -10.36
CA SER A 84 -10.86 -0.77 -10.38
C SER A 84 -11.82 -1.46 -9.41
N SER A 85 -12.21 -0.75 -8.36
CA SER A 85 -13.13 -1.24 -7.33
C SER A 85 -14.42 -0.44 -7.32
N LYS A 86 -15.54 -1.12 -7.13
CA LYS A 86 -16.86 -0.48 -7.03
C LYS A 86 -17.73 -1.13 -5.94
N PHE A 87 -18.33 -0.31 -5.07
CA PHE A 87 -19.24 -0.78 -4.01
C PHE A 87 -18.67 -1.93 -3.17
N SER A 88 -17.39 -1.85 -2.85
CA SER A 88 -16.62 -2.96 -2.29
C SER A 88 -15.91 -2.56 -1.00
N THR A 89 -15.31 -3.54 -0.33
CA THR A 89 -14.44 -3.32 0.82
C THR A 89 -13.05 -3.86 0.54
N GLU A 90 -12.00 -3.08 0.83
CA GLU A 90 -10.62 -3.50 0.56
C GLU A 90 -9.63 -3.14 1.66
N LEU A 91 -8.60 -3.97 1.73
CA LEU A 91 -7.35 -3.67 2.42
C LEU A 91 -6.22 -3.87 1.42
N ILE A 92 -5.43 -2.84 1.18
CA ILE A 92 -4.22 -2.90 0.36
C ILE A 92 -3.07 -2.51 1.27
N ALA A 93 -2.28 -3.48 1.70
CA ALA A 93 -1.19 -3.27 2.64
C ALA A 93 0.15 -3.77 2.10
N ARG A 94 1.21 -3.00 2.36
CA ARG A 94 2.59 -3.31 1.94
C ARG A 94 2.72 -3.66 0.45
N CYS A 95 1.89 -3.04 -0.38
CA CYS A 95 1.89 -3.27 -1.82
C CYS A 95 2.73 -2.21 -2.54
N VAL A 96 3.26 -2.60 -3.69
CA VAL A 96 3.89 -1.68 -4.64
C VAL A 96 2.98 -1.56 -5.86
N LEU A 97 2.59 -0.34 -6.18
CA LEU A 97 1.85 -0.02 -7.40
C LEU A 97 2.70 0.93 -8.22
N ARG A 98 3.28 0.42 -9.31
CA ARG A 98 4.22 1.18 -10.13
C ARG A 98 3.95 1.15 -11.62
N GLY A 99 4.14 2.28 -12.29
CA GLY A 99 4.01 2.38 -13.75
C GLY A 99 2.62 2.05 -14.30
N ASN A 100 1.58 1.97 -13.46
CA ASN A 100 0.24 1.67 -13.92
C ASN A 100 -0.39 2.90 -14.56
N HIS A 101 -1.18 2.67 -15.61
CA HIS A 101 -1.74 3.72 -16.43
C HIS A 101 -3.24 3.60 -16.61
N SER A 102 -3.96 4.71 -16.43
CA SER A 102 -5.34 4.80 -16.90
C SER A 102 -5.60 5.99 -17.82
N GLY A 103 -6.45 5.76 -18.82
CA GLY A 103 -6.85 6.80 -19.77
C GLY A 103 -7.68 7.92 -19.14
N PHE A 104 -8.34 7.67 -18.00
CA PHE A 104 -9.24 8.65 -17.39
C PHE A 104 -9.03 8.86 -15.89
N ARG A 105 -9.17 7.84 -15.05
CA ARG A 105 -9.16 7.98 -13.58
C ARG A 105 -8.29 6.94 -12.90
N GLY A 106 -7.47 7.39 -11.95
CA GLY A 106 -6.68 6.52 -11.08
C GLY A 106 -5.65 5.71 -11.87
N GLY A 107 -4.44 6.23 -12.02
CA GLY A 107 -3.42 5.52 -12.81
C GLY A 107 -3.07 4.18 -12.19
N ALA A 108 -3.00 4.11 -10.86
CA ALA A 108 -2.92 2.86 -10.13
C ALA A 108 -4.31 2.31 -9.78
N ILE A 109 -5.14 3.12 -9.10
CA ILE A 109 -6.39 2.64 -8.51
C ILE A 109 -7.54 3.62 -8.71
N GLU A 110 -8.69 3.10 -9.13
CA GLU A 110 -9.98 3.78 -9.01
C GLU A 110 -10.84 3.08 -7.94
N PHE A 111 -11.33 3.84 -6.97
CA PHE A 111 -12.40 3.40 -6.06
C PHE A 111 -13.68 4.19 -6.32
N LEU A 112 -14.76 3.46 -6.59
CA LEU A 112 -16.10 4.00 -6.78
C LEU A 112 -17.01 3.54 -5.65
N ARG A 113 -17.21 4.42 -4.66
CA ARG A 113 -18.12 4.17 -3.53
C ARG A 113 -17.74 2.91 -2.73
N SER A 114 -16.45 2.73 -2.47
CA SER A 114 -15.89 1.62 -1.72
C SER A 114 -15.32 2.07 -0.37
N ASP A 115 -15.37 1.18 0.62
CA ASP A 115 -14.68 1.32 1.90
C ASP A 115 -13.28 0.71 1.77
N THR A 116 -12.23 1.50 1.93
CA THR A 116 -10.88 0.97 1.66
C THR A 116 -9.83 1.54 2.58
N THR A 117 -8.84 0.71 2.88
CA THR A 117 -7.63 1.09 3.59
C THR A 117 -6.42 0.83 2.71
N LEU A 118 -5.65 1.88 2.44
CA LEU A 118 -4.32 1.82 1.87
C LEU A 118 -3.32 2.03 3.01
N ALA A 119 -2.46 1.04 3.25
CA ALA A 119 -1.50 1.08 4.35
C ALA A 119 -0.10 0.67 3.88
N GLN A 120 0.93 1.45 4.22
CA GLN A 120 2.33 1.01 3.99
C GLN A 120 2.66 0.72 2.52
N CYS A 121 1.95 1.38 1.60
CA CYS A 121 2.08 1.15 0.18
C CYS A 121 3.01 2.17 -0.49
N LEU A 122 3.62 1.74 -1.58
CA LEU A 122 4.37 2.59 -2.50
C LEU A 122 3.57 2.78 -3.79
N PHE A 123 3.34 4.03 -4.16
CA PHE A 123 2.77 4.43 -5.44
C PHE A 123 3.80 5.22 -6.21
N THR A 124 4.31 4.64 -7.30
CA THR A 124 5.38 5.27 -8.09
C THR A 124 5.07 5.29 -9.58
N ASP A 125 5.36 6.40 -10.26
CA ASP A 125 5.28 6.48 -11.73
C ASP A 125 3.92 6.12 -12.34
N ASN A 126 2.84 6.17 -11.56
CA ASN A 126 1.50 5.91 -12.07
C ASN A 126 0.95 7.15 -12.77
N TYR A 127 0.19 6.97 -13.84
CA TYR A 127 -0.28 8.09 -14.65
C TYR A 127 -1.74 7.97 -15.08
N SER A 128 -2.50 9.06 -14.92
CA SER A 128 -3.85 9.19 -15.47
C SER A 128 -4.25 10.64 -15.76
N ASN A 129 -5.42 10.85 -16.36
CA ASN A 129 -5.95 12.21 -16.50
C ASN A 129 -6.38 12.80 -15.14
N GLN A 130 -6.93 11.97 -14.24
CA GLN A 130 -7.53 12.36 -12.97
C GLN A 130 -7.07 11.45 -11.82
N GLY A 131 -6.18 11.96 -10.97
CA GLY A 131 -5.57 11.18 -9.88
C GLY A 131 -4.51 10.23 -10.44
N GLY A 132 -3.28 10.73 -10.60
CA GLY A 132 -2.21 9.96 -11.26
C GLY A 132 -1.93 8.62 -10.60
N ALA A 133 -2.01 8.52 -9.27
CA ALA A 133 -2.03 7.23 -8.58
C ALA A 133 -3.46 6.78 -8.25
N VAL A 134 -4.15 7.53 -7.39
CA VAL A 134 -5.40 7.10 -6.77
C VAL A 134 -6.50 8.08 -7.10
N TYR A 135 -7.62 7.55 -7.57
CA TYR A 135 -8.87 8.28 -7.74
C TYR A 135 -9.95 7.70 -6.83
N LEU A 136 -10.69 8.58 -6.16
CA LEU A 136 -11.73 8.25 -5.19
C LEU A 136 -13.02 9.00 -5.53
N ASP A 137 -14.07 8.27 -5.89
CA ASP A 137 -15.44 8.81 -5.90
C ASP A 137 -16.18 8.36 -4.65
N THR A 138 -16.38 9.31 -3.74
CA THR A 138 -16.99 9.09 -2.43
C THR A 138 -18.46 9.49 -2.39
N THR A 139 -19.07 9.76 -3.56
CA THR A 139 -20.45 10.22 -3.67
C THR A 139 -21.43 9.08 -3.40
N THR A 140 -22.13 9.12 -2.26
CA THR A 140 -23.16 8.13 -1.89
C THR A 140 -24.30 8.81 -1.12
N ALA A 141 -25.53 8.31 -1.32
CA ALA A 141 -26.73 8.82 -0.66
C ALA A 141 -27.05 8.12 0.67
N TYR A 142 -26.35 7.01 1.00
CA TYR A 142 -26.86 6.05 1.99
C TYR A 142 -26.02 5.94 3.27
N TYR A 143 -24.68 5.93 3.20
CA TYR A 143 -23.82 5.72 4.38
C TYR A 143 -22.48 6.44 4.25
N PRO A 144 -21.85 6.88 5.35
CA PRO A 144 -20.51 7.42 5.31
C PRO A 144 -19.49 6.32 4.97
N LEU A 145 -18.70 6.56 3.93
CA LEU A 145 -17.62 5.64 3.55
C LEU A 145 -16.44 5.76 4.53
N LYS A 146 -15.81 4.63 4.83
CA LYS A 146 -14.58 4.55 5.60
C LYS A 146 -13.40 4.41 4.66
N LEU A 147 -12.60 5.46 4.57
CA LEU A 147 -11.48 5.54 3.66
C LEU A 147 -10.24 6.02 4.39
N PHE A 148 -9.20 5.19 4.42
CA PHE A 148 -7.96 5.46 5.11
C PHE A 148 -6.79 5.32 4.14
N ILE A 149 -5.93 6.34 4.09
CA ILE A 149 -4.65 6.30 3.39
C ILE A 149 -3.61 6.65 4.43
N VAL A 150 -2.90 5.64 4.91
CA VAL A 150 -2.03 5.75 6.08
C VAL A 150 -0.65 5.21 5.73
N ASN A 151 0.39 5.89 6.21
CA ASN A 151 1.74 5.34 6.11
C ASN A 151 2.14 5.02 4.66
N CYS A 152 1.70 5.81 3.67
CA CYS A 152 1.96 5.52 2.26
C CYS A 152 2.96 6.53 1.69
N THR A 153 3.71 6.12 0.67
CA THR A 153 4.57 7.03 -0.11
C THR A 153 4.09 7.11 -1.55
N PHE A 154 3.79 8.32 -2.00
CA PHE A 154 3.42 8.65 -3.36
C PHE A 154 4.54 9.48 -3.99
N PHE A 155 5.17 8.96 -5.03
CA PHE A 155 6.31 9.61 -5.66
C PHE A 155 6.28 9.50 -7.17
N LEU A 156 6.44 10.64 -7.87
CA LEU A 156 6.45 10.69 -9.35
C LEU A 156 5.21 10.14 -10.05
N ASN A 157 4.05 10.16 -9.39
CA ASN A 157 2.77 9.90 -10.05
C ASN A 157 2.28 11.16 -10.76
N ALA A 158 1.67 11.01 -11.93
CA ALA A 158 1.33 12.12 -12.79
C ALA A 158 -0.17 12.14 -13.15
N GLY A 159 -0.80 13.29 -12.91
CA GLY A 159 -2.15 13.62 -13.37
C GLY A 159 -2.04 14.55 -14.59
N ILE A 160 -3.03 14.60 -15.48
CA ILE A 160 -3.08 15.71 -16.45
C ILE A 160 -3.83 16.91 -15.87
N LEU A 161 -5.01 16.67 -15.30
CA LEU A 161 -5.98 17.73 -15.05
C LEU A 161 -6.08 18.14 -13.58
N GLU A 162 -6.00 17.16 -12.66
CA GLU A 162 -6.49 17.37 -11.29
C GLU A 162 -5.50 17.13 -10.16
N ALA A 163 -4.85 15.97 -10.09
CA ALA A 163 -3.85 15.65 -9.07
C ALA A 163 -2.90 14.56 -9.55
N GLY A 164 -1.63 14.69 -9.18
CA GLY A 164 -0.56 13.75 -9.47
C GLY A 164 -0.66 12.48 -8.65
N ALA A 165 -0.84 12.58 -7.34
CA ALA A 165 -0.99 11.40 -6.48
C ALA A 165 -2.46 11.06 -6.29
N ILE A 166 -3.17 11.86 -5.48
CA ILE A 166 -4.49 11.51 -4.98
C ILE A 166 -5.51 12.55 -5.45
N TYR A 167 -6.54 12.09 -6.16
CA TYR A 167 -7.74 12.87 -6.39
C TYR A 167 -8.94 12.23 -5.70
N SER A 168 -9.60 12.96 -4.81
CA SER A 168 -10.86 12.56 -4.20
C SER A 168 -11.96 13.58 -4.46
N LYS A 169 -13.16 13.08 -4.82
CA LYS A 169 -14.37 13.88 -4.96
C LYS A 169 -15.56 13.20 -4.30
N GLY A 170 -16.49 13.99 -3.77
CA GLY A 170 -17.77 13.53 -3.26
C GLY A 170 -18.07 14.12 -1.89
N GLU A 171 -19.06 13.56 -1.19
CA GLU A 171 -19.48 14.05 0.12
C GLU A 171 -18.62 13.51 1.27
N ASN A 172 -18.08 12.29 1.12
CA ASN A 172 -17.15 11.71 2.08
C ASN A 172 -15.70 11.99 1.68
N TYR A 173 -14.75 11.68 2.56
CA TYR A 173 -13.35 12.05 2.39
C TYR A 173 -12.41 10.95 2.89
N PRO A 174 -11.21 10.85 2.31
CA PRO A 174 -10.15 9.97 2.82
C PRO A 174 -9.50 10.57 4.06
N TYR A 175 -9.35 9.82 5.14
CA TYR A 175 -8.38 10.17 6.17
C TYR A 175 -6.98 9.89 5.63
N VAL A 176 -6.19 10.94 5.41
CA VAL A 176 -4.80 10.82 4.93
C VAL A 176 -3.86 11.16 6.07
N ARG A 177 -3.08 10.19 6.55
CA ARG A 177 -2.17 10.39 7.69
C ARG A 177 -0.81 9.74 7.48
N ASN A 178 0.23 10.32 8.06
CA ASN A 178 1.59 9.76 8.05
C ASN A 178 2.09 9.41 6.64
N CYS A 179 1.65 10.15 5.64
CA CYS A 179 2.02 9.89 4.25
C CYS A 179 3.15 10.81 3.81
N ILE A 180 3.96 10.36 2.85
CA ILE A 180 4.81 11.24 2.05
C ILE A 180 4.20 11.33 0.65
N ILE A 181 3.89 12.55 0.21
CA ILE A 181 3.33 12.85 -1.11
C ILE A 181 4.23 13.88 -1.77
N TRP A 182 5.13 13.40 -2.63
CA TRP A 182 6.26 14.18 -3.10
C TRP A 182 6.54 14.01 -4.58
N ASN A 183 6.72 15.11 -5.31
CA ASN A 183 7.03 15.15 -6.74
C ASN A 183 5.95 14.51 -7.63
N ASN A 184 4.67 14.71 -7.33
CA ASN A 184 3.57 14.20 -8.16
C ASN A 184 2.95 15.33 -9.01
N PRO A 185 3.34 15.51 -10.29
CA PRO A 185 2.81 16.59 -11.14
C PRO A 185 1.34 16.37 -11.55
N PRO A 186 0.59 17.43 -11.86
CA PRO A 186 1.00 18.83 -11.85
C PRO A 186 0.87 19.45 -10.44
N ARG A 187 0.14 18.78 -9.55
CA ARG A 187 -0.06 19.13 -8.14
C ARG A 187 -0.15 17.83 -7.34
N GLU A 188 0.38 17.80 -6.13
CA GLU A 188 0.50 16.57 -5.35
C GLU A 188 -0.86 15.89 -5.11
N THR A 189 -1.82 16.62 -4.55
CA THR A 189 -3.15 16.11 -4.23
C THR A 189 -4.25 17.09 -4.61
N LYS A 190 -5.46 16.57 -4.77
CA LYS A 190 -6.70 17.35 -4.81
C LYS A 190 -7.75 16.56 -4.03
N ILE A 191 -8.21 17.09 -2.91
CA ILE A 191 -9.33 16.53 -2.16
C ILE A 191 -10.47 17.54 -2.20
N THR A 192 -11.62 17.14 -2.72
CA THR A 192 -12.82 17.97 -2.80
C THR A 192 -13.91 17.34 -1.95
N THR A 193 -14.31 18.04 -0.89
CA THR A 193 -15.42 17.66 0.00
C THR A 193 -16.34 18.87 0.22
N THR A 194 -17.60 18.61 0.51
CA THR A 194 -18.60 19.62 0.87
C THR A 194 -18.87 19.68 2.37
N ARG A 195 -18.27 18.79 3.17
CA ARG A 195 -18.63 18.61 4.59
C ARG A 195 -17.56 19.06 5.59
N TYR A 196 -16.28 19.08 5.20
CA TYR A 196 -15.16 19.36 6.11
C TYR A 196 -14.08 20.21 5.45
N LEU A 197 -13.21 20.82 6.25
CA LEU A 197 -12.02 21.50 5.75
C LEU A 197 -10.95 20.45 5.41
N VAL A 198 -10.21 20.63 4.31
CA VAL A 198 -9.14 19.70 3.88
C VAL A 198 -8.05 19.54 4.95
N GLU A 199 -7.86 20.56 5.77
CA GLU A 199 -6.88 20.59 6.88
C GLU A 199 -7.22 19.62 8.03
N GLU A 200 -8.48 19.17 8.12
CA GLU A 200 -8.93 18.15 9.08
C GLU A 200 -8.84 16.73 8.51
N ILE A 201 -8.60 16.64 7.20
CA ILE A 201 -8.63 15.40 6.40
C ILE A 201 -7.21 14.86 6.21
N VAL A 202 -6.26 15.74 5.90
CA VAL A 202 -4.84 15.41 5.72
C VAL A 202 -4.06 15.92 6.90
N GLN A 203 -3.45 15.02 7.67
CA GLN A 203 -2.72 15.36 8.89
C GLN A 203 -1.42 14.56 8.99
N TYR A 204 -0.45 15.08 9.75
CA TYR A 204 0.84 14.44 10.06
C TYR A 204 1.55 13.89 8.81
N SER A 205 1.42 14.58 7.68
CA SER A 205 1.92 14.11 6.39
C SER A 205 2.93 15.10 5.81
N THR A 206 3.83 14.62 4.96
CA THR A 206 4.78 15.45 4.22
C THR A 206 4.28 15.61 2.80
N ILE A 207 3.84 16.82 2.43
CA ILE A 207 3.25 17.11 1.13
C ILE A 207 4.01 18.25 0.47
N LYS A 208 4.54 18.00 -0.72
CA LYS A 208 5.23 19.03 -1.49
C LYS A 208 4.29 20.20 -1.81
N GLY A 209 4.74 21.42 -1.59
CA GLY A 209 3.95 22.64 -1.80
C GLY A 209 3.09 23.05 -0.60
N GLY A 210 3.20 22.36 0.54
CA GLY A 210 2.76 22.88 1.83
C GLY A 210 1.25 22.89 2.04
N LEU A 211 0.58 21.75 1.83
CA LEU A 211 -0.82 21.61 2.21
C LEU A 211 -0.98 21.80 3.73
N THR A 212 -1.80 22.77 4.12
CA THR A 212 -2.11 23.07 5.53
C THR A 212 -2.84 21.91 6.20
N GLY A 213 -2.67 21.79 7.52
CA GLY A 213 -3.25 20.72 8.34
C GLY A 213 -2.36 20.40 9.54
N THR A 214 -2.95 19.84 10.59
CA THR A 214 -2.23 19.50 11.83
C THR A 214 -1.06 18.56 11.52
N GLY A 215 0.15 18.93 11.94
CA GLY A 215 1.34 18.13 11.74
C GLY A 215 1.85 18.03 10.30
N ASN A 216 1.19 18.65 9.31
CA ASN A 216 1.69 18.60 7.93
C ASN A 216 2.96 19.43 7.75
N THR A 217 3.82 19.03 6.81
CA THR A 217 5.03 19.76 6.45
C THR A 217 5.31 19.71 4.94
N ASP A 218 6.08 20.68 4.46
CA ASP A 218 6.69 20.72 3.11
C ASP A 218 8.21 20.49 3.18
N ALA A 219 8.70 19.94 4.29
CA ALA A 219 10.11 19.61 4.43
C ALA A 219 10.48 18.49 3.45
N ASN A 220 11.62 18.63 2.77
CA ASN A 220 12.08 17.63 1.82
C ASN A 220 12.30 16.29 2.54
N PRO A 221 11.71 15.16 2.09
CA PRO A 221 11.83 13.87 2.74
C PRO A 221 13.25 13.28 2.76
N TRP A 222 14.19 13.80 1.96
CA TRP A 222 15.57 13.32 1.91
C TRP A 222 15.66 11.80 1.70
N PHE A 223 15.02 11.33 0.63
CA PHE A 223 15.12 9.93 0.20
C PHE A 223 16.57 9.52 -0.09
N VAL A 224 16.91 8.26 0.17
CA VAL A 224 18.24 7.68 -0.06
C VAL A 224 18.65 7.84 -1.54
N ASP A 225 17.86 7.27 -2.46
CA ASP A 225 18.09 7.36 -3.91
C ASP A 225 16.76 7.44 -4.69
N PRO A 226 16.18 8.65 -4.80
CA PRO A 226 14.90 8.85 -5.47
C PRO A 226 14.95 8.54 -6.97
N ILE A 227 16.12 8.59 -7.62
CA ILE A 227 16.27 8.32 -9.06
C ILE A 227 15.95 6.84 -9.33
N ASN A 228 16.43 5.95 -8.46
CA ASN A 228 16.21 4.51 -8.54
C ASN A 228 15.02 4.01 -7.69
N ARG A 229 14.18 4.93 -7.19
CA ARG A 229 13.01 4.62 -6.33
C ARG A 229 13.37 3.95 -5.01
N ASP A 230 14.58 4.16 -4.50
CA ASP A 230 14.88 3.92 -3.10
C ASP A 230 14.35 5.10 -2.28
N LEU A 231 13.11 4.94 -1.82
CA LEU A 231 12.34 5.94 -1.09
C LEU A 231 12.45 5.77 0.44
N ARG A 232 13.44 5.02 0.91
CA ARG A 232 13.81 5.02 2.33
C ARG A 232 14.36 6.38 2.72
N LEU A 233 14.24 6.72 4.00
CA LEU A 233 14.71 7.99 4.54
C LEU A 233 16.20 7.95 4.86
N ARG A 234 16.90 9.06 4.63
CA ARG A 234 18.28 9.26 5.15
C ARG A 234 18.25 9.57 6.65
N PRO A 235 19.34 9.29 7.40
CA PRO A 235 19.39 9.47 8.87
C PRO A 235 18.98 10.86 9.40
N ASP A 236 19.11 11.93 8.61
CA ASP A 236 18.76 13.28 9.04
C ASP A 236 17.38 13.74 8.53
N SER A 237 16.60 12.85 7.90
CA SER A 237 15.35 13.24 7.27
C SER A 237 14.38 13.87 8.27
N PRO A 238 13.72 15.00 7.92
CA PRO A 238 12.69 15.61 8.76
C PRO A 238 11.40 14.78 8.82
N CYS A 239 11.36 13.63 8.14
CA CYS A 239 10.24 12.69 8.17
C CYS A 239 10.44 11.57 9.20
N ILE A 240 11.64 11.44 9.78
CA ILE A 240 11.92 10.49 10.86
C ILE A 240 11.21 10.95 12.13
N ASP A 241 10.56 10.02 12.83
CA ASP A 241 9.79 10.21 14.08
C ASP A 241 8.76 11.36 14.02
N ALA A 242 8.33 11.71 12.81
CA ALA A 242 7.52 12.90 12.55
C ALA A 242 6.02 12.57 12.37
N GLY A 243 5.63 11.30 12.44
CA GLY A 243 4.24 10.86 12.28
C GLY A 243 3.32 11.29 13.41
N ASP A 244 2.06 10.88 13.31
CA ASP A 244 1.05 11.13 14.34
C ASP A 244 1.37 10.33 15.60
N PRO A 245 1.65 10.99 16.75
CA PRO A 245 1.98 10.31 18.01
C PRO A 245 0.80 9.52 18.59
N GLY A 246 -0.43 9.76 18.12
CA GLY A 246 -1.64 8.99 18.47
C GLY A 246 -2.00 7.89 17.47
N SER A 247 -1.15 7.63 16.45
CA SER A 247 -1.48 6.75 15.32
C SER A 247 -1.79 5.31 15.68
N SER A 248 -1.36 4.81 16.85
CA SER A 248 -1.71 3.47 17.34
C SER A 248 -3.23 3.23 17.43
N ASN A 249 -4.04 4.30 17.53
CA ASN A 249 -5.49 4.24 17.63
C ASN A 249 -6.26 4.54 16.33
N LEU A 250 -5.58 4.96 15.25
CA LEU A 250 -6.22 5.47 14.03
C LEU A 250 -6.35 4.45 12.90
N LEU A 251 -5.94 3.22 13.19
CA LEU A 251 -5.74 2.17 12.21
C LEU A 251 -6.75 1.06 12.51
N PRO A 252 -7.48 0.51 11.52
CA PRO A 252 -8.17 -0.74 11.76
C PRO A 252 -7.09 -1.76 12.17
N ILE A 253 -7.19 -2.26 13.40
CA ILE A 253 -6.15 -3.02 14.13
C ILE A 253 -5.55 -4.19 13.31
N SER A 254 -6.21 -4.64 12.24
CA SER A 254 -5.72 -5.67 11.32
C SER A 254 -4.75 -5.19 10.23
N ALA A 255 -4.73 -3.90 9.86
CA ALA A 255 -3.94 -3.39 8.74
C ALA A 255 -2.50 -3.03 9.13
N LEU A 256 -2.21 -2.82 10.43
CA LEU A 256 -0.94 -2.25 10.91
C LEU A 256 -0.32 -2.94 12.13
N ALA A 257 -0.80 -4.12 12.50
CA ALA A 257 -0.18 -4.88 13.59
C ALA A 257 1.24 -5.41 13.27
N PHE A 258 1.79 -5.19 12.06
CA PHE A 258 2.88 -6.04 11.54
C PHE A 258 4.07 -5.31 10.90
N GLY A 259 4.17 -3.99 11.02
CA GLY A 259 5.37 -3.26 10.55
C GLY A 259 5.24 -2.51 9.25
N ASP A 260 6.28 -1.74 8.93
CA ASP A 260 6.41 -0.89 7.76
C ASP A 260 6.37 -1.68 6.41
N HIS A 261 6.65 -0.99 5.30
CA HIS A 261 6.67 -1.61 3.97
C HIS A 261 7.64 -2.80 3.84
N GLU A 262 8.72 -2.82 4.61
CA GLU A 262 9.71 -3.90 4.63
C GLU A 262 9.47 -4.91 5.75
N GLY A 263 8.36 -4.79 6.50
CA GLY A 263 8.10 -5.66 7.66
C GLY A 263 9.00 -5.34 8.86
N ARG A 264 9.37 -4.07 9.03
CA ARG A 264 10.13 -3.58 10.20
C ARG A 264 9.22 -2.98 11.24
N VAL A 265 9.69 -2.94 12.50
CA VAL A 265 8.98 -2.29 13.60
C VAL A 265 8.63 -0.86 13.20
N ARG A 266 7.35 -0.48 13.38
CA ARG A 266 6.81 0.77 12.83
C ARG A 266 6.68 1.91 13.83
N ILE A 267 6.72 1.62 15.12
CA ILE A 267 6.81 2.64 16.16
C ILE A 267 8.20 2.46 16.74
N TRP A 268 9.14 3.24 16.21
CA TRP A 268 10.55 3.16 16.56
C TRP A 268 11.06 4.56 16.92
N ASP A 269 12.17 4.62 17.65
CA ASP A 269 12.89 5.86 17.98
C ASP A 269 14.04 5.98 16.97
N GLY A 270 13.70 6.47 15.78
CA GLY A 270 14.59 6.55 14.62
C GLY A 270 15.65 7.65 14.72
N ASP A 271 15.37 8.73 15.47
CA ASP A 271 16.30 9.83 15.75
C ASP A 271 17.05 9.68 17.09
N ASN A 272 16.66 8.70 17.90
CA ASN A 272 17.29 8.31 19.16
C ASN A 272 17.23 9.43 20.21
N ASP A 273 16.12 10.19 20.23
CA ASP A 273 15.81 11.22 21.24
C ASP A 273 15.12 10.66 22.50
N GLY A 274 14.74 9.38 22.47
CA GLY A 274 14.05 8.66 23.55
C GLY A 274 12.53 8.58 23.39
N VAL A 275 11.95 9.05 22.28
CA VAL A 275 10.52 9.04 22.00
C VAL A 275 10.22 8.32 20.68
N ALA A 276 9.73 7.08 20.78
CA ALA A 276 9.35 6.31 19.60
C ALA A 276 8.07 6.86 18.94
N VAL A 277 8.15 7.21 17.65
CA VAL A 277 7.02 7.67 16.83
C VAL A 277 7.20 7.11 15.43
N ALA A 278 6.11 6.74 14.74
CA ALA A 278 6.23 6.31 13.35
C ALA A 278 6.85 7.39 12.46
N ASP A 279 7.71 6.98 11.54
CA ASP A 279 8.13 7.79 10.41
C ASP A 279 6.93 8.10 9.51
N ARG A 280 7.03 9.22 8.79
CA ARG A 280 6.10 9.49 7.68
C ARG A 280 6.51 8.67 6.47
N GLY A 281 5.51 8.18 5.74
CA GLY A 281 5.71 7.40 4.52
C GLY A 281 5.61 5.91 4.77
N ALA A 282 6.16 5.14 3.85
CA ALA A 282 5.96 3.69 3.82
C ALA A 282 6.96 2.94 4.71
N PHE A 283 8.14 3.51 4.92
CA PHE A 283 9.26 2.91 5.62
C PHE A 283 9.42 3.49 7.03
N GLU A 284 10.07 2.73 7.90
CA GLU A 284 10.60 3.17 9.19
C GLU A 284 12.14 3.13 9.16
N SER A 285 12.77 4.22 9.57
CA SER A 285 14.22 4.40 9.58
C SER A 285 14.84 3.78 10.82
N GLY A 286 15.95 3.07 10.63
CA GLY A 286 16.75 2.53 11.74
C GLY A 286 16.10 1.39 12.53
N SER A 287 14.83 1.05 12.26
CA SER A 287 14.12 0.03 13.01
C SER A 287 14.51 -1.39 12.56
N PRO A 288 14.50 -2.36 13.49
CA PRO A 288 14.77 -3.75 13.17
C PRO A 288 13.59 -4.41 12.44
N PRO A 289 13.83 -5.48 11.63
CA PRO A 289 12.75 -6.34 11.17
C PRO A 289 12.00 -6.96 12.36
N PHE A 290 10.75 -7.39 12.17
CA PHE A 290 10.10 -8.26 13.16
C PHE A 290 10.87 -9.57 13.27
N VAL A 291 11.61 -9.70 14.36
CA VAL A 291 12.53 -10.81 14.57
C VAL A 291 11.74 -12.11 14.75
N GLY A 292 11.87 -13.05 13.82
CA GLY A 292 11.24 -14.37 13.90
C GLY A 292 9.77 -14.46 13.49
N ASP A 293 9.08 -13.35 13.22
CA ASP A 293 7.71 -13.33 12.67
C ASP A 293 7.79 -13.43 11.15
N LEU A 294 7.80 -14.65 10.64
CA LEU A 294 7.96 -14.96 9.22
C LEU A 294 6.63 -14.96 8.48
N ASN A 295 5.52 -15.11 9.19
CA ASN A 295 4.19 -15.12 8.59
C ASN A 295 3.48 -13.76 8.68
N SER A 296 4.10 -12.78 9.35
CA SER A 296 3.62 -11.43 9.59
C SER A 296 2.30 -11.39 10.37
N ASP A 297 2.18 -12.21 11.42
CA ASP A 297 1.01 -12.29 12.31
C ASP A 297 1.26 -11.66 13.71
N ALA A 298 2.38 -10.96 13.89
CA ALA A 298 2.85 -10.30 15.11
C ALA A 298 3.10 -11.25 16.29
N ALA A 299 3.09 -12.56 16.07
CA ALA A 299 3.35 -13.54 17.10
C ALA A 299 4.34 -14.58 16.60
N VAL A 300 5.53 -14.63 17.19
CA VAL A 300 6.50 -15.65 16.78
C VAL A 300 6.09 -16.99 17.35
N ASN A 301 5.51 -17.84 16.51
CA ASN A 301 4.84 -19.05 16.92
C ASN A 301 5.03 -20.21 15.93
N SER A 302 4.28 -21.30 16.12
CA SER A 302 4.33 -22.48 15.26
C SER A 302 4.09 -22.23 13.77
N LEU A 303 3.37 -21.16 13.44
CA LEU A 303 3.11 -20.77 12.07
C LEU A 303 4.36 -20.16 11.41
N ASP A 304 5.20 -19.44 12.15
CA ASP A 304 6.50 -18.96 11.65
C ASP A 304 7.47 -20.09 11.41
N LEU A 305 7.48 -21.08 12.31
CA LEU A 305 8.28 -22.30 12.10
C LEU A 305 7.84 -23.06 10.84
N PHE A 306 6.54 -23.06 10.54
CA PHE A 306 6.02 -23.66 9.32
C PHE A 306 6.48 -22.89 8.06
N VAL A 307 6.50 -21.55 8.11
CA VAL A 307 7.07 -20.73 7.03
C VAL A 307 8.58 -21.01 6.89
N ALA A 308 9.32 -21.02 8.01
CA ALA A 308 10.76 -21.31 8.05
C ALA A 308 11.13 -22.64 7.38
N GLN A 309 10.35 -23.70 7.63
CA GLN A 309 10.60 -25.02 7.02
C GLN A 309 10.59 -24.96 5.48
N GLY A 310 9.76 -24.10 4.90
CA GLY A 310 9.68 -23.89 3.46
C GLY A 310 10.82 -23.07 2.87
N GLN A 311 11.70 -22.49 3.68
CA GLN A 311 12.76 -21.57 3.23
C GLN A 311 14.17 -22.14 3.36
N TRP A 312 14.34 -23.27 4.07
CA TRP A 312 15.63 -23.89 4.34
C TRP A 312 16.52 -24.05 3.09
N ASP A 313 17.75 -23.56 3.18
CA ASP A 313 18.79 -23.60 2.12
C ASP A 313 18.42 -22.88 0.81
N LYS A 314 17.37 -22.04 0.79
CA LYS A 314 17.11 -21.18 -0.36
C LYS A 314 18.11 -20.02 -0.39
N THR A 315 18.51 -19.63 -1.60
CA THR A 315 19.36 -18.47 -1.87
C THR A 315 18.76 -17.67 -3.02
N THR A 316 18.61 -16.36 -2.88
CA THR A 316 18.15 -15.46 -3.96
C THR A 316 19.24 -14.45 -4.33
N GLY A 317 19.34 -14.10 -5.61
CA GLY A 317 20.28 -13.09 -6.11
C GLY A 317 19.70 -11.69 -6.22
N ALA A 318 18.39 -11.53 -6.01
CA ALA A 318 17.67 -10.26 -6.18
C ALA A 318 16.27 -10.33 -5.53
N ALA A 319 16.21 -10.17 -4.21
CA ALA A 319 15.06 -9.86 -3.33
C ALA A 319 15.38 -10.40 -1.93
N PRO A 320 14.98 -9.73 -0.83
CA PRO A 320 15.18 -10.31 0.50
C PRO A 320 14.47 -11.66 0.56
N LEU A 321 15.22 -12.71 0.92
CA LEU A 321 14.67 -14.06 1.07
C LEU A 321 13.71 -14.06 2.26
N LEU A 322 12.52 -14.62 2.10
CA LEU A 322 11.56 -14.73 3.19
C LEU A 322 12.20 -15.54 4.33
N GLY A 323 12.34 -14.91 5.50
CA GLY A 323 12.95 -15.53 6.68
C GLY A 323 14.46 -15.41 6.79
N ASP A 324 15.16 -14.78 5.85
CA ASP A 324 16.52 -14.30 6.08
C ASP A 324 16.45 -13.15 7.10
N GLN A 325 16.80 -13.46 8.35
CA GLN A 325 16.70 -12.57 9.49
C GLN A 325 18.03 -11.86 9.78
N ASN A 326 19.13 -12.32 9.17
CA ASN A 326 20.48 -11.79 9.39
C ASN A 326 21.02 -10.98 8.19
N GLY A 327 20.33 -11.00 7.04
CA GLY A 327 20.63 -10.25 5.83
C GLY A 327 21.71 -10.87 4.94
N ASP A 328 22.02 -12.16 5.07
CA ASP A 328 23.07 -12.84 4.30
C ASP A 328 22.57 -13.47 2.97
N ASN A 329 21.30 -13.24 2.62
CA ASN A 329 20.56 -13.79 1.48
C ASN A 329 20.40 -15.33 1.53
N ARG A 330 20.42 -15.92 2.72
CA ARG A 330 20.14 -17.34 2.97
C ARG A 330 19.18 -17.50 4.13
N PHE A 331 18.47 -18.62 4.14
CA PHE A 331 17.78 -19.09 5.33
C PHE A 331 18.53 -20.32 5.84
N ASP A 332 19.29 -20.15 6.91
CA ASP A 332 20.13 -21.19 7.48
C ASP A 332 19.93 -21.37 8.99
N ALA A 333 20.87 -22.07 9.62
CA ALA A 333 20.80 -22.33 11.06
C ALA A 333 20.80 -21.04 11.88
N VAL A 334 21.42 -19.96 11.41
CA VAL A 334 21.46 -18.65 12.08
C VAL A 334 20.06 -18.05 12.12
N ASP A 335 19.31 -18.07 11.02
CA ASP A 335 17.93 -17.56 10.97
C ASP A 335 16.98 -18.39 11.84
N LEU A 336 17.16 -19.71 11.84
CA LEU A 336 16.39 -20.58 12.73
C LEU A 336 16.72 -20.33 14.21
N GLN A 337 17.97 -19.99 14.55
CA GLN A 337 18.30 -19.56 15.90
C GLN A 337 17.60 -18.25 16.24
N ILE A 338 17.56 -17.29 15.31
CA ILE A 338 16.87 -16.01 15.51
C ILE A 338 15.37 -16.24 15.78
N LEU A 339 14.70 -17.06 14.97
CA LEU A 339 13.31 -17.47 15.17
C LEU A 339 13.08 -18.16 16.52
N LYS A 340 13.99 -19.05 16.92
CA LYS A 340 13.92 -19.72 18.23
C LYS A 340 14.08 -18.73 19.39
N HIS A 341 14.92 -17.72 19.26
CA HIS A 341 15.12 -16.70 20.30
C HIS A 341 13.91 -15.79 20.46
N ALA A 342 13.20 -15.51 19.36
CA ALA A 342 11.99 -14.72 19.39
C ALA A 342 10.74 -15.53 19.75
N TRP A 343 10.83 -16.86 19.87
CA TRP A 343 9.67 -17.72 20.11
C TRP A 343 8.78 -17.30 21.28
N GLY A 344 7.49 -17.17 21.02
CA GLY A 344 6.48 -16.73 21.98
C GLY A 344 6.42 -15.20 22.15
N SER A 345 7.22 -14.42 21.42
CA SER A 345 7.06 -12.97 21.41
C SER A 345 5.76 -12.61 20.70
N GLU A 346 4.89 -11.89 21.40
CA GLU A 346 3.77 -11.18 20.81
C GLU A 346 4.15 -9.71 20.78
N TYR A 347 4.30 -9.15 19.58
CA TYR A 347 4.59 -7.73 19.40
C TYR A 347 3.31 -6.95 19.62
N LYS A 348 3.03 -6.64 20.89
CA LYS A 348 1.83 -5.92 21.32
C LYS A 348 2.03 -4.41 21.25
N ASN A 349 0.92 -3.75 20.90
CA ASN A 349 0.64 -2.32 20.91
C ASN A 349 1.18 -1.55 22.12
#